data_AF-A0A2P5NBM7-F1
#
_entry.id   AF-A0A2P5NBM7-F1
#
_cell.length_a   1.000
_cell.length_b   1.000
_cell.length_c   1.000
_cell.angle_alpha   90.00
_cell.angle_beta   90.00
_cell.angle_gamma   90.00
#
_symmetry.space_group_name_H-M   'P 1'
#
loop_
_entity.id
_entity.type
_entity.pdbx_description
1 polymer ?
#
loop_
_entity_poly.entity_id
_entity_poly.type
_entity_poly.pdbx_seq_one_letter_code
_entity_poly.pdbx_strand_id
1 'polypeptide(L)'
;MNIVFAGTPDFAVPSLRALLDAGRNVSAVYTQPDRPAGRGRKLTASPVKTVAQHAGIPVFQPENFKTIDSIEQLKALAPDLIVVVAYGLLLPQAVLDIPPLGCINVHGSLLPRWRGAAPIHRAVMAGDQETGVTIMNMVKKLDAGDMLLKTSTVIRPDDTSGSLHDRLADMGAKALVQVVEQLERGTAIATPQDESQVTYAHKLDKQEAMLDWRMSAVELDRKIRGLNAWPVAQTLFKGEVLRIWRCALTHQASQAAPGTLSCQEHALDVATGCGVLRLLDVQLPGGKRISGQDFLNAHTVHGVVLGS
;
A
#
# COMPACT_ATOMS: atom_id res chain seq x y z
N MET A 1 -0.44 -30.28 2.14
CA MET A 1 0.47 -29.28 2.72
C MET A 1 -0.27 -28.48 3.78
N ASN A 2 0.30 -28.34 4.98
CA ASN A 2 -0.22 -27.53 6.08
C ASN A 2 0.33 -26.10 5.98
N ILE A 3 -0.57 -25.10 5.86
CA ILE A 3 -0.21 -23.70 5.67
C ILE A 3 -0.57 -22.90 6.92
N VAL A 4 0.38 -22.09 7.39
CA VAL A 4 0.11 -20.99 8.32
C VAL A 4 0.10 -19.69 7.53
N PHE A 5 -0.95 -18.89 7.69
CA PHE A 5 -1.06 -17.59 7.02
C PHE A 5 -0.79 -16.45 8.00
N ALA A 6 0.08 -15.50 7.66
CA ALA A 6 0.38 -14.33 8.47
C ALA A 6 0.08 -13.04 7.70
N GLY A 7 -0.91 -12.27 8.14
CA GLY A 7 -1.29 -11.03 7.49
C GLY A 7 -2.22 -10.17 8.33
N THR A 8 -2.32 -8.88 8.02
CA THR A 8 -3.10 -7.93 8.83
C THR A 8 -4.10 -7.09 8.04
N PRO A 9 -3.70 -6.25 7.06
CA PRO A 9 -4.60 -5.28 6.43
C PRO A 9 -5.45 -5.90 5.33
N ASP A 10 -6.33 -5.10 4.73
CA ASP A 10 -7.18 -5.50 3.60
C ASP A 10 -6.39 -6.08 2.42
N PHE A 11 -5.15 -5.63 2.17
CA PHE A 11 -4.26 -6.19 1.15
C PHE A 11 -4.07 -7.72 1.27
N ALA A 12 -4.09 -8.24 2.50
CA ALA A 12 -3.85 -9.65 2.78
C ALA A 12 -5.11 -10.52 2.67
N VAL A 13 -6.29 -9.90 2.70
CA VAL A 13 -7.57 -10.62 2.70
C VAL A 13 -7.79 -11.43 1.41
N PRO A 14 -7.56 -10.89 0.20
CA PRO A 14 -7.70 -11.67 -1.03
C PRO A 14 -6.81 -12.91 -1.04
N SER A 15 -5.57 -12.79 -0.56
CA SER A 15 -4.63 -13.92 -0.48
C SER A 15 -5.12 -15.04 0.45
N LEU A 16 -5.61 -14.69 1.65
CA LEU A 16 -6.18 -15.69 2.56
C LEU A 16 -7.40 -16.37 1.93
N ARG A 17 -8.34 -15.59 1.38
CA ARG A 17 -9.54 -16.13 0.74
C ARG A 17 -9.20 -17.06 -0.41
N ALA A 18 -8.28 -16.67 -1.29
CA ALA A 18 -7.90 -17.49 -2.43
C ALA A 18 -7.28 -18.84 -2.02
N LEU A 19 -6.52 -18.90 -0.92
CA LEU A 19 -6.05 -20.18 -0.38
C LEU A 19 -7.20 -21.06 0.10
N LEU A 20 -8.17 -20.48 0.81
CA LEU A 20 -9.34 -21.20 1.33
C LEU A 20 -10.24 -21.70 0.19
N ASP A 21 -10.54 -20.84 -0.79
CA ASP A 21 -11.36 -21.15 -1.96
C ASP A 21 -10.71 -22.23 -2.83
N ALA A 22 -9.37 -22.26 -2.89
CA ALA A 22 -8.60 -23.32 -3.55
C ALA A 22 -8.51 -24.62 -2.72
N GLY A 23 -9.21 -24.73 -1.59
CA GLY A 23 -9.24 -25.91 -0.72
C GLY A 23 -7.91 -26.21 -0.02
N ARG A 24 -7.03 -25.20 0.13
CA ARG A 24 -5.74 -25.38 0.81
C ARG A 24 -5.94 -25.44 2.32
N ASN A 25 -5.19 -26.31 2.99
CA ASN A 25 -5.26 -26.47 4.44
C ASN A 25 -4.55 -25.32 5.16
N VAL A 26 -5.29 -24.24 5.45
CA VAL A 26 -4.83 -23.14 6.31
C VAL A 26 -5.17 -23.47 7.75
N SER A 27 -4.21 -23.99 8.52
CA SER A 27 -4.45 -24.48 9.88
C SER A 27 -4.45 -23.39 10.95
N ALA A 28 -3.83 -22.26 10.68
CA ALA A 28 -3.79 -21.12 11.58
C ALA A 28 -3.56 -19.80 10.84
N VAL A 29 -4.07 -18.73 11.45
CA VAL A 29 -3.88 -17.36 10.98
C VAL A 29 -3.18 -16.53 12.06
N TYR A 30 -2.07 -15.90 11.70
CA TYR A 30 -1.38 -14.90 12.49
C TYR A 30 -1.71 -13.50 11.97
N THR A 31 -2.05 -12.59 12.88
CA THR A 31 -2.33 -11.18 12.57
C THR A 31 -1.82 -10.30 13.70
N GLN A 32 -1.58 -9.02 13.44
CA GLN A 32 -1.30 -8.07 14.51
C GLN A 32 -2.41 -8.07 15.58
N PRO A 33 -2.09 -7.76 16.84
CA PRO A 33 -3.06 -7.47 17.88
C PRO A 33 -4.09 -6.42 17.44
N ASP A 34 -5.31 -6.53 17.98
CA ASP A 34 -6.38 -5.57 17.69
C ASP A 34 -5.93 -4.17 18.13
N ARG A 35 -6.09 -3.18 17.25
CA ARG A 35 -5.70 -1.80 17.54
C ARG A 35 -6.91 -0.88 17.53
N PRO A 36 -6.91 0.18 18.35
CA PRO A 36 -7.95 1.20 18.30
C PRO A 36 -8.06 1.84 16.91
N ALA A 37 -9.26 1.83 16.32
CA ALA A 37 -9.51 2.41 15.00
C ALA A 37 -10.80 3.25 14.95
N GLY A 38 -10.93 4.11 13.93
CA GLY A 38 -12.12 4.92 13.67
C GLY A 38 -12.41 6.03 14.71
N ARG A 39 -13.56 6.70 14.55
CA ARG A 39 -14.06 7.67 15.56
C ARG A 39 -14.49 6.89 16.80
N GLY A 40 -13.99 7.30 17.98
CA GLY A 40 -14.25 6.62 19.25
C GLY A 40 -13.23 5.55 19.64
N ARG A 41 -12.24 5.25 18.79
CA ARG A 41 -11.06 4.42 19.11
C ARG A 41 -11.40 3.08 19.79
N LYS A 42 -12.47 2.42 19.35
CA LYS A 42 -12.80 1.07 19.82
C LYS A 42 -11.73 0.09 19.28
N LEU A 43 -11.42 -0.94 20.07
CA LEU A 43 -10.60 -2.06 19.60
C LEU A 43 -11.33 -2.71 18.43
N THR A 44 -10.65 -2.77 17.29
CA THR A 44 -11.21 -3.31 16.05
C THR A 44 -10.34 -4.47 15.59
N ALA A 45 -10.97 -5.60 15.32
CA ALA A 45 -10.31 -6.77 14.74
C ALA A 45 -9.72 -6.41 13.37
N SER A 46 -8.58 -7.01 13.03
CA SER A 46 -8.02 -6.85 11.69
C SER A 46 -8.95 -7.47 10.62
N PRO A 47 -8.89 -6.98 9.37
CA PRO A 47 -9.59 -7.62 8.26
C PRO A 47 -9.29 -9.12 8.13
N VAL A 48 -8.01 -9.50 8.29
CA VAL A 48 -7.59 -10.91 8.25
C VAL A 48 -8.15 -11.73 9.41
N LYS A 49 -8.16 -11.19 10.65
CA LYS A 49 -8.79 -11.82 11.81
C LYS A 49 -10.26 -12.13 11.55
N THR A 50 -10.97 -11.16 10.99
CA THR A 50 -12.39 -11.29 10.68
C THR A 50 -12.64 -12.43 9.69
N VAL A 51 -11.84 -12.56 8.63
CA VAL A 51 -11.97 -13.66 7.66
C VAL A 51 -11.66 -15.01 8.31
N ALA A 52 -10.58 -15.10 9.08
CA ALA A 52 -10.20 -16.34 9.75
C ALA A 52 -11.26 -16.84 10.74
N GLN A 53 -11.84 -15.95 11.53
CA GLN A 53 -12.91 -16.27 12.48
C GLN A 53 -14.18 -16.77 11.78
N HIS A 54 -14.59 -16.14 10.67
CA HIS A 54 -15.73 -16.63 9.87
C HIS A 54 -15.48 -18.01 9.26
N ALA A 55 -14.23 -18.32 8.91
CA ALA A 55 -13.82 -19.63 8.39
C ALA A 55 -13.56 -20.67 9.49
N GLY A 56 -13.69 -20.32 10.78
CA GLY A 56 -13.42 -21.23 11.90
C GLY A 56 -11.93 -21.56 12.10
N ILE A 57 -11.02 -20.73 11.59
CA ILE A 57 -9.57 -20.95 11.66
C ILE A 57 -9.01 -20.31 12.94
N PRO A 58 -8.18 -21.03 13.72
CA PRO A 58 -7.51 -20.47 14.89
C PRO A 58 -6.72 -19.19 14.56
N VAL A 59 -6.88 -18.15 15.39
CA VAL A 59 -6.19 -16.87 15.24
C VAL A 59 -5.20 -16.63 16.36
N PHE A 60 -3.97 -16.27 16.00
CA PHE A 60 -2.88 -15.92 16.90
C PHE A 60 -2.47 -14.46 16.71
N GLN A 61 -2.28 -13.74 17.81
CA GLN A 61 -1.96 -12.31 17.81
C GLN A 61 -0.77 -11.96 18.72
N PRO A 62 0.43 -12.52 18.46
CA PRO A 62 1.60 -12.15 19.24
C PRO A 62 1.98 -10.69 19.00
N GLU A 63 2.46 -10.00 20.03
CA GLU A 63 3.05 -8.65 19.88
C GLU A 63 4.36 -8.70 19.08
N ASN A 64 5.11 -9.80 19.19
CA ASN A 64 6.36 -10.08 18.49
C ASN A 64 6.77 -11.56 18.64
N PHE A 65 7.77 -11.99 17.87
CA PHE A 65 8.41 -13.31 17.97
C PHE A 65 9.75 -13.27 18.72
N LYS A 66 9.85 -12.53 19.83
CA LYS A 66 11.07 -12.48 20.64
C LYS A 66 11.10 -13.51 21.77
N THR A 67 9.94 -14.00 22.21
CA THR A 67 9.82 -14.98 23.28
C THR A 67 9.85 -16.40 22.72
N ILE A 68 10.37 -17.33 23.52
CA ILE A 68 10.39 -18.76 23.18
C ILE A 68 8.95 -19.27 23.01
N ASP A 69 8.03 -18.86 23.89
CA ASP A 69 6.64 -19.32 23.86
C ASP A 69 5.93 -19.03 22.52
N SER A 70 6.10 -17.83 21.95
CA SER A 70 5.51 -17.49 20.65
C SER A 70 6.07 -18.32 19.50
N ILE A 71 7.35 -18.72 19.60
CA ILE A 71 8.03 -19.55 18.60
C ILE A 71 7.58 -21.01 18.76
N GLU A 72 7.55 -21.54 19.97
CA GLU A 72 7.10 -22.91 20.25
C GLU A 72 5.62 -23.10 19.90
N GLN A 73 4.78 -22.09 20.14
CA GLN A 73 3.38 -22.11 19.69
C GLN A 73 3.27 -22.26 18.16
N LEU A 74 4.11 -21.55 17.40
CA LEU A 74 4.15 -21.68 15.94
C LEU A 74 4.71 -23.03 15.49
N LYS A 75 5.75 -23.54 16.15
CA LYS A 75 6.32 -24.87 15.87
C LYS A 75 5.32 -25.99 16.11
N ALA A 76 4.51 -25.90 17.17
CA ALA A 76 3.52 -26.91 17.52
C ALA A 76 2.43 -27.06 16.44
N LEU A 77 2.22 -26.05 15.59
CA LEU A 77 1.32 -26.12 14.45
C LEU A 77 1.89 -26.97 13.29
N ALA A 78 3.20 -27.30 13.33
CA ALA A 78 3.91 -28.06 12.31
C ALA A 78 3.60 -27.59 10.86
N PRO A 79 3.80 -26.29 10.54
CA PRO A 79 3.55 -25.80 9.19
C PRO A 79 4.54 -26.41 8.19
N ASP A 80 4.04 -26.82 7.03
CA ASP A 80 4.90 -27.14 5.88
C ASP A 80 5.39 -25.85 5.20
N LEU A 81 4.54 -24.81 5.20
CA LEU A 81 4.75 -23.51 4.57
C LEU A 81 4.15 -22.40 5.43
N ILE A 82 4.85 -21.27 5.55
CA ILE A 82 4.29 -20.03 6.09
C ILE A 82 4.12 -19.02 4.96
N VAL A 83 2.88 -18.53 4.77
CA VAL A 83 2.56 -17.48 3.79
C VAL A 83 2.43 -16.16 4.52
N VAL A 84 3.21 -15.16 4.13
CA VAL A 84 3.22 -13.83 4.74
C VAL A 84 2.70 -12.78 3.75
N VAL A 85 1.74 -11.97 4.18
CA VAL A 85 1.18 -10.89 3.37
C VAL A 85 0.92 -9.67 4.23
N ALA A 86 1.73 -8.62 4.08
CA ALA A 86 1.56 -7.36 4.81
C ALA A 86 1.35 -7.55 6.34
N TYR A 87 2.11 -8.46 6.96
CA TYR A 87 1.92 -8.86 8.35
C TYR A 87 2.36 -7.80 9.37
N GLY A 88 3.46 -7.09 9.08
CA GLY A 88 3.95 -5.97 9.88
C GLY A 88 4.79 -6.33 11.12
N LEU A 89 5.01 -7.63 11.39
CA LEU A 89 6.04 -8.07 12.35
C LEU A 89 7.27 -8.59 11.61
N LEU A 90 8.43 -8.35 12.22
CA LEU A 90 9.67 -8.97 11.77
C LEU A 90 9.68 -10.44 12.19
N LEU A 91 9.93 -11.34 11.25
CA LEU A 91 10.14 -12.76 11.53
C LEU A 91 11.64 -13.00 11.78
N PRO A 92 12.05 -13.43 12.99
CA PRO A 92 13.43 -13.81 13.25
C PRO A 92 13.79 -15.10 12.51
N GLN A 93 15.08 -15.38 12.38
CA GLN A 93 15.58 -16.60 11.71
C GLN A 93 14.96 -17.88 12.29
N ALA A 94 14.81 -17.94 13.63
CA ALA A 94 14.17 -19.07 14.31
C ALA A 94 12.71 -19.33 13.90
N VAL A 95 12.02 -18.36 13.29
CA VAL A 95 10.70 -18.54 12.68
C VAL A 95 10.82 -18.93 11.20
N LEU A 96 11.74 -18.29 10.47
CA LEU A 96 11.98 -18.57 9.04
C LEU A 96 12.39 -20.04 8.80
N ASP A 97 13.08 -20.65 9.78
CA ASP A 97 13.58 -22.03 9.71
C ASP A 97 12.55 -23.09 10.15
N ILE A 98 11.36 -22.70 10.62
CA ILE A 98 10.34 -23.66 11.11
C ILE A 98 9.77 -24.51 9.96
N PRO A 99 9.16 -23.89 8.92
CA PRO A 99 8.56 -24.67 7.83
C PRO A 99 9.63 -25.24 6.89
N PRO A 100 9.56 -26.53 6.52
CA PRO A 100 10.51 -27.14 5.58
C PRO A 100 10.48 -26.50 4.18
N LEU A 101 9.35 -25.95 3.74
CA LEU A 101 9.23 -25.20 2.48
C LEU A 101 9.49 -23.69 2.67
N GLY A 102 9.92 -23.28 3.86
CA GLY A 102 10.26 -21.91 4.19
C GLY A 102 9.04 -20.99 4.38
N CYS A 103 9.34 -19.70 4.44
CA CYS A 103 8.35 -18.64 4.48
C CYS A 103 8.34 -17.92 3.14
N ILE A 104 7.17 -17.69 2.55
CA ILE A 104 7.03 -16.88 1.32
C ILE A 104 6.26 -15.60 1.60
N ASN A 105 6.57 -14.53 0.88
CA ASN A 105 5.89 -13.24 0.99
C ASN A 105 5.25 -12.81 -0.33
N VAL A 106 4.03 -12.27 -0.25
CA VAL A 106 3.35 -11.59 -1.36
C VAL A 106 3.70 -10.09 -1.29
N HIS A 107 4.60 -9.65 -2.17
CA HIS A 107 5.11 -8.27 -2.18
C HIS A 107 4.51 -7.44 -3.30
N GLY A 108 3.94 -6.27 -2.99
CA GLY A 108 3.27 -5.37 -3.93
C GLY A 108 4.18 -4.54 -4.84
N SER A 109 5.28 -5.12 -5.33
CA SER A 109 6.12 -4.55 -6.39
C SER A 109 6.74 -5.62 -7.28
N LEU A 110 7.37 -5.18 -8.37
CA LEU A 110 8.29 -5.99 -9.17
C LEU A 110 9.70 -5.89 -8.56
N LEU A 111 10.05 -6.81 -7.65
CA LEU A 111 11.38 -6.87 -7.05
C LEU A 111 12.45 -7.08 -8.14
N PRO A 112 13.70 -6.60 -7.99
CA PRO A 112 14.27 -5.95 -6.80
C PRO A 112 13.86 -4.48 -6.60
N ARG A 113 13.05 -3.89 -7.50
CA ARG A 113 12.55 -2.52 -7.34
C ARG A 113 11.52 -2.45 -6.20
N TRP A 114 11.62 -1.39 -5.40
CA TRP A 114 10.70 -1.09 -4.29
C TRP A 114 10.65 -2.14 -3.16
N ARG A 115 11.82 -2.58 -2.66
CA ARG A 115 11.89 -3.27 -1.37
C ARG A 115 11.36 -2.36 -0.25
N GLY A 116 10.62 -2.89 0.71
CA GLY A 116 10.21 -2.19 1.92
C GLY A 116 8.72 -1.88 2.03
N ALA A 117 8.40 -0.81 2.76
CA ALA A 117 7.12 -0.67 3.43
C ALA A 117 5.99 -0.05 2.60
N ALA A 118 6.28 0.73 1.55
CA ALA A 118 5.26 1.46 0.79
C ALA A 118 5.37 1.33 -0.75
N PRO A 119 5.63 0.13 -1.32
CA PRO A 119 5.95 -0.02 -2.73
C PRO A 119 4.92 0.58 -3.69
N ILE A 120 3.64 0.38 -3.41
CA ILE A 120 2.52 0.84 -4.25
C ILE A 120 2.50 2.38 -4.35
N HIS A 121 2.66 3.06 -3.22
CA HIS A 121 2.64 4.52 -3.17
C HIS A 121 3.86 5.09 -3.91
N ARG A 122 5.03 4.51 -3.68
CA ARG A 122 6.29 4.97 -4.27
C ARG A 122 6.34 4.76 -5.78
N ALA A 123 5.81 3.66 -6.29
CA ALA A 123 5.71 3.41 -7.73
C ALA A 123 4.86 4.49 -8.43
N VAL A 124 3.69 4.82 -7.88
CA VAL A 124 2.82 5.89 -8.42
C VAL A 124 3.50 7.25 -8.35
N MET A 125 4.11 7.60 -7.21
CA MET A 125 4.78 8.89 -7.00
C MET A 125 6.00 9.06 -7.92
N ALA A 126 6.76 8.00 -8.16
CA ALA A 126 7.91 8.01 -9.06
C ALA A 126 7.50 8.12 -10.54
N GLY A 127 6.23 7.84 -10.87
CA GLY A 127 5.74 7.82 -12.25
C GLY A 127 6.17 6.58 -13.02
N ASP A 128 6.34 5.46 -12.33
CA ASP A 128 6.59 4.16 -12.97
C ASP A 128 5.44 3.85 -13.94
N GLN A 129 5.77 3.28 -15.12
CA GLN A 129 4.76 2.91 -16.13
C GLN A 129 4.12 1.56 -15.81
N GLU A 130 4.82 0.71 -15.07
CA GLU A 130 4.35 -0.60 -14.65
C GLU A 130 4.75 -0.88 -13.19
N THR A 131 3.99 -1.75 -12.55
CA THR A 131 4.32 -2.38 -11.28
C THR A 131 3.77 -3.80 -11.29
N GLY A 132 3.68 -4.45 -10.14
CA GLY A 132 3.19 -5.80 -10.07
C GLY A 132 3.27 -6.40 -8.68
N VAL A 133 3.17 -7.71 -8.64
CA VAL A 133 3.37 -8.52 -7.43
C VAL A 133 4.53 -9.47 -7.65
N THR A 134 5.38 -9.58 -6.64
CA THR A 134 6.40 -10.62 -6.55
C THR A 134 6.07 -11.55 -5.38
N ILE A 135 5.98 -12.85 -5.66
CA ILE A 135 6.02 -13.88 -4.63
C ILE A 135 7.49 -14.27 -4.46
N MET A 136 8.02 -14.17 -3.24
CA MET A 136 9.42 -14.47 -2.95
C MET A 136 9.57 -15.30 -1.69
N ASN A 137 10.68 -16.01 -1.58
CA ASN A 137 11.15 -16.54 -0.32
C ASN A 137 11.49 -15.38 0.64
N MET A 138 11.25 -15.58 1.94
CA MET A 138 11.67 -14.64 2.96
C MET A 138 13.04 -15.03 3.50
N VAL A 139 13.88 -14.01 3.67
CA VAL A 139 15.18 -14.10 4.36
C VAL A 139 15.26 -12.98 5.39
N LYS A 140 16.27 -13.03 6.27
CA LYS A 140 16.46 -12.00 7.30
C LYS A 140 16.61 -10.58 6.74
N LYS A 141 17.24 -10.45 5.55
CA LYS A 141 17.38 -9.17 4.85
C LYS A 141 16.04 -8.80 4.22
N LEU A 142 15.54 -7.60 4.55
CA LEU A 142 14.24 -7.09 4.11
C LEU A 142 14.05 -7.23 2.60
N ASP A 143 13.01 -7.97 2.21
CA ASP A 143 12.55 -8.18 0.83
C ASP A 143 13.64 -8.60 -0.17
N ALA A 144 14.64 -9.35 0.30
CA ALA A 144 15.81 -9.71 -0.48
C ALA A 144 15.90 -11.20 -0.85
N GLY A 145 14.89 -11.99 -0.53
CA GLY A 145 14.90 -13.42 -0.85
C GLY A 145 14.60 -13.68 -2.33
N ASP A 146 14.92 -14.89 -2.76
CA ASP A 146 14.77 -15.30 -4.15
C ASP A 146 13.31 -15.28 -4.59
N MET A 147 13.08 -14.82 -5.82
CA MET A 147 11.75 -14.58 -6.37
C MET A 147 11.23 -15.85 -7.03
N LEU A 148 10.03 -16.28 -6.64
CA LEU A 148 9.36 -17.48 -7.15
C LEU A 148 8.47 -17.17 -8.36
N LEU A 149 7.77 -16.03 -8.32
CA LEU A 149 6.88 -15.61 -9.40
C LEU A 149 6.74 -14.09 -9.43
N LYS A 150 6.64 -13.52 -10.63
CA LYS A 150 6.27 -12.12 -10.85
C LYS A 150 5.06 -12.03 -11.77
N THR A 151 4.18 -11.08 -11.48
CA THR A 151 3.09 -10.69 -12.37
C THR A 151 3.04 -9.17 -12.46
N SER A 152 2.91 -8.61 -13.66
CA SER A 152 2.95 -7.16 -13.89
C SER A 152 1.60 -6.58 -14.33
N THR A 153 1.44 -5.28 -14.10
CA THR A 153 0.32 -4.46 -14.58
C THR A 153 0.84 -3.05 -14.90
N VAL A 154 0.27 -2.43 -15.92
CA VAL A 154 0.45 -1.00 -16.20
C VAL A 154 -0.12 -0.17 -15.05
N ILE A 155 0.54 0.94 -14.72
CA ILE A 155 0.00 2.01 -13.89
C ILE A 155 -0.68 3.02 -14.83
N ARG A 156 -2.00 3.12 -14.74
CA ARG A 156 -2.80 3.99 -15.61
C ARG A 156 -2.65 5.46 -15.19
N PRO A 157 -2.87 6.42 -16.10
CA PRO A 157 -2.77 7.84 -15.78
C PRO A 157 -3.66 8.29 -14.61
N ASP A 158 -4.81 7.63 -14.42
CA ASP A 158 -5.80 7.90 -13.39
C ASP A 158 -5.70 6.98 -12.16
N ASP A 159 -4.76 6.03 -12.15
CA ASP A 159 -4.56 5.16 -10.99
C ASP A 159 -4.09 5.98 -9.78
N THR A 160 -4.73 5.71 -8.66
CA THR A 160 -4.28 6.11 -7.32
C THR A 160 -3.56 4.95 -6.65
N SER A 161 -2.85 5.19 -5.56
CA SER A 161 -2.30 4.07 -4.77
C SER A 161 -3.41 3.17 -4.22
N GLY A 162 -4.61 3.69 -3.95
CA GLY A 162 -5.80 2.92 -3.59
C GLY A 162 -6.32 2.00 -4.71
N SER A 163 -6.54 2.51 -5.93
CA SER A 163 -7.01 1.67 -7.04
C SER A 163 -5.99 0.60 -7.42
N LEU A 164 -4.71 0.96 -7.36
CA LEU A 164 -3.61 0.05 -7.63
C LEU A 164 -3.45 -0.99 -6.52
N HIS A 165 -3.66 -0.61 -5.26
CA HIS A 165 -3.67 -1.53 -4.12
C HIS A 165 -4.65 -2.68 -4.31
N ASP A 166 -5.90 -2.36 -4.65
CA ASP A 166 -6.95 -3.37 -4.80
C ASP A 166 -6.64 -4.32 -5.97
N ARG A 167 -6.20 -3.76 -7.10
CA ARG A 167 -5.78 -4.54 -8.27
C ARG A 167 -4.61 -5.48 -7.94
N LEU A 168 -3.60 -4.98 -7.22
CA LEU A 168 -2.43 -5.78 -6.84
C LEU A 168 -2.77 -6.85 -5.79
N ALA A 169 -3.72 -6.60 -4.89
CA ALA A 169 -4.16 -7.59 -3.91
C ALA A 169 -4.78 -8.81 -4.61
N ASP A 170 -5.66 -8.58 -5.60
CA ASP A 170 -6.27 -9.65 -6.38
C ASP A 170 -5.26 -10.41 -7.26
N MET A 171 -4.32 -9.69 -7.88
CA MET A 171 -3.24 -10.31 -8.65
C MET A 171 -2.35 -11.18 -7.76
N GLY A 172 -1.99 -10.67 -6.57
CA GLY A 172 -1.15 -11.38 -5.61
C GLY A 172 -1.81 -12.63 -5.07
N ALA A 173 -3.12 -12.61 -4.83
CA ALA A 173 -3.88 -13.78 -4.42
C ALA A 173 -3.81 -14.91 -5.47
N LYS A 174 -3.98 -14.58 -6.76
CA LYS A 174 -3.87 -15.55 -7.86
C LYS A 174 -2.44 -16.10 -7.99
N ALA A 175 -1.45 -15.22 -7.96
CA ALA A 175 -0.04 -15.60 -8.03
C ALA A 175 0.38 -16.50 -6.85
N LEU A 176 -0.13 -16.22 -5.65
CA LEU A 176 0.11 -17.03 -4.46
C LEU A 176 -0.39 -18.46 -4.62
N VAL A 177 -1.65 -18.65 -5.07
CA VAL A 177 -2.21 -19.99 -5.29
C VAL A 177 -1.38 -20.79 -6.29
N GLN A 178 -0.93 -20.15 -7.37
CA GLN A 178 -0.05 -20.76 -8.36
C GLN A 178 1.29 -21.20 -7.74
N VAL A 179 1.94 -20.34 -6.95
CA VAL A 179 3.22 -20.68 -6.31
C VAL A 179 3.06 -21.80 -5.29
N VAL A 180 1.98 -21.79 -4.51
CA VAL A 180 1.65 -22.86 -3.56
C VAL A 180 1.51 -24.20 -4.29
N GLU A 181 0.83 -24.24 -5.43
CA GLU A 181 0.70 -25.45 -6.26
C GLU A 181 2.06 -25.92 -6.82
N GLN A 182 2.92 -24.99 -7.23
CA GLN A 182 4.27 -25.32 -7.70
C GLN A 182 5.17 -25.87 -6.59
N LEU A 183 5.05 -25.33 -5.36
CA LEU A 183 5.79 -25.80 -4.20
C LEU A 183 5.36 -27.22 -3.81
N GLU A 184 4.06 -27.49 -3.79
CA GLU A 184 3.53 -28.83 -3.51
C GLU A 184 3.99 -29.89 -4.52
N ARG A 185 4.16 -29.50 -5.79
CA ARG A 185 4.66 -30.37 -6.86
C ARG A 185 6.18 -30.47 -6.92
N GLY A 186 6.91 -29.67 -6.14
CA GLY A 186 8.37 -29.58 -6.22
C GLY A 186 8.88 -28.96 -7.53
N THR A 187 8.05 -28.18 -8.22
CA THR A 187 8.39 -27.56 -9.52
C THR A 187 8.69 -26.06 -9.43
N ALA A 188 8.61 -25.47 -8.23
CA ALA A 188 8.90 -24.05 -8.03
C ALA A 188 10.39 -23.76 -8.29
N ILE A 189 10.67 -22.69 -9.05
CA ILE A 189 12.03 -22.23 -9.33
C ILE A 189 12.21 -20.86 -8.71
N ALA A 190 13.21 -20.72 -7.83
CA ALA A 190 13.55 -19.46 -7.20
C ALA A 190 14.66 -18.76 -7.98
N THR A 191 14.47 -17.48 -8.31
CA THR A 191 15.44 -16.65 -9.04
C THR A 191 16.04 -15.61 -8.10
N PRO A 192 17.37 -15.57 -7.92
CA PRO A 192 18.03 -14.55 -7.11
C PRO A 192 17.74 -13.13 -7.61
N GLN A 193 17.70 -12.18 -6.68
CA GLN A 193 17.54 -10.77 -7.00
C GLN A 193 18.88 -10.16 -7.47
N ASP A 194 18.84 -9.37 -8.55
CA ASP A 194 19.97 -8.54 -8.96
C ASP A 194 20.10 -7.33 -8.03
N GLU A 195 21.11 -7.35 -7.15
CA GLU A 195 21.34 -6.30 -6.17
C GLU A 195 21.64 -4.92 -6.80
N SER A 196 22.09 -4.87 -8.06
CA SER A 196 22.35 -3.60 -8.77
C SER A 196 21.07 -2.84 -9.15
N GLN A 197 19.92 -3.52 -9.18
CA GLN A 197 18.62 -2.96 -9.53
C GLN A 197 17.74 -2.65 -8.30
N VAL A 198 18.27 -2.83 -7.10
CA VAL A 198 17.52 -2.62 -5.85
C VAL A 198 17.19 -1.15 -5.64
N THR A 199 15.93 -0.89 -5.33
CA THR A 199 15.48 0.42 -4.80
C THR A 199 14.60 0.20 -3.59
N TYR A 200 14.48 1.22 -2.73
CA TYR A 200 13.74 1.11 -1.48
C TYR A 200 12.49 1.99 -1.45
N ALA A 201 11.38 1.38 -1.11
CA ALA A 201 10.11 2.04 -0.83
C ALA A 201 9.98 2.31 0.67
N HIS A 202 10.61 3.39 1.14
CA HIS A 202 10.51 3.81 2.53
C HIS A 202 9.06 4.05 2.94
N LYS A 203 8.75 3.73 4.21
CA LYS A 203 7.45 4.01 4.83
C LYS A 203 7.10 5.50 4.65
N LEU A 204 5.83 5.79 4.37
CA LEU A 204 5.36 7.17 4.29
C LEU A 204 5.33 7.81 5.67
N ASP A 205 5.82 9.05 5.74
CA ASP A 205 5.55 9.96 6.85
C ASP A 205 4.30 10.81 6.56
N LYS A 206 3.55 11.18 7.61
CA LYS A 206 2.42 12.11 7.48
C LYS A 206 2.86 13.48 6.97
N GLN A 207 4.08 13.91 7.27
CA GLN A 207 4.63 15.18 6.80
C GLN A 207 4.79 15.21 5.28
N GLU A 208 4.99 14.05 4.63
CA GLU A 208 5.06 13.94 3.17
C GLU A 208 3.73 14.32 2.49
N ALA A 209 2.63 14.32 3.24
CA ALA A 209 1.32 14.76 2.75
C ALA A 209 1.33 16.23 2.32
N MET A 210 2.13 17.08 2.96
CA MET A 210 2.18 18.50 2.63
C MET A 210 2.78 18.68 1.23
N LEU A 211 2.04 19.36 0.36
CA LEU A 211 2.47 19.67 -1.00
C LEU A 211 3.41 20.86 -0.99
N ASP A 212 4.48 20.75 -1.77
CA ASP A 212 5.36 21.86 -2.12
C ASP A 212 4.97 22.35 -3.52
N TRP A 213 4.27 23.49 -3.58
CA TRP A 213 3.78 24.02 -4.85
C TRP A 213 4.88 24.43 -5.83
N ARG A 214 6.14 24.53 -5.39
CA ARG A 214 7.30 24.79 -6.25
C ARG A 214 7.67 23.59 -7.14
N MET A 215 7.13 22.41 -6.87
CA MET A 215 7.24 21.25 -7.76
C MET A 215 6.45 21.47 -9.06
N SER A 216 6.75 20.70 -10.10
CA SER A 216 5.97 20.76 -11.34
C SER A 216 4.56 20.19 -11.16
N ALA A 217 3.60 20.61 -12.00
CA ALA A 217 2.25 20.07 -11.98
C ALA A 217 2.22 18.54 -12.15
N VAL A 218 3.13 17.97 -12.96
CA VAL A 218 3.25 16.52 -13.19
C VAL A 218 3.70 15.77 -11.94
N GLU A 219 4.69 16.31 -11.22
CA GLU A 219 5.14 15.70 -9.96
C GLU A 219 4.07 15.78 -8.87
N LEU A 220 3.37 16.92 -8.78
CA LEU A 220 2.27 17.12 -7.84
C LEU A 220 1.09 16.19 -8.14
N ASP A 221 0.74 16.01 -9.41
CA ASP A 221 -0.30 15.06 -9.83
C ASP A 221 0.03 13.62 -9.37
N ARG A 222 1.25 13.15 -9.63
CA ARG A 222 1.73 11.84 -9.16
C ARG A 222 1.72 11.74 -7.64
N LYS A 223 2.12 12.81 -6.94
CA LYS A 223 2.11 12.87 -5.47
C LYS A 223 0.69 12.79 -4.92
N ILE A 224 -0.26 13.52 -5.49
CA ILE A 224 -1.68 13.49 -5.09
C ILE A 224 -2.27 12.10 -5.31
N ARG A 225 -2.06 11.48 -6.47
CA ARG A 225 -2.53 10.12 -6.75
C ARG A 225 -1.86 9.07 -5.87
N GLY A 226 -0.55 9.18 -5.66
CA GLY A 226 0.23 8.22 -4.86
C GLY A 226 -0.08 8.27 -3.37
N LEU A 227 -0.55 9.41 -2.84
CA LEU A 227 -0.97 9.56 -1.44
C LEU A 227 -2.49 9.34 -1.24
N ASN A 228 -3.24 8.95 -2.27
CA ASN A 228 -4.68 8.72 -2.19
C ASN A 228 -4.98 7.21 -2.04
N ALA A 229 -5.58 6.73 -0.95
CA ALA A 229 -6.40 7.48 0.03
C ALA A 229 -5.71 7.76 1.38
N TRP A 230 -4.43 7.41 1.54
CA TRP A 230 -3.67 7.70 2.76
C TRP A 230 -2.22 8.06 2.43
N PRO A 231 -1.65 9.10 3.07
CA PRO A 231 -2.22 10.03 4.06
C PRO A 231 -3.11 11.15 3.47
N VAL A 232 -3.39 11.12 2.16
CA VAL A 232 -4.00 12.18 1.35
C VAL A 232 -3.10 13.41 1.26
N ALA A 233 -2.86 13.91 0.06
CA ALA A 233 -2.12 15.15 -0.14
C ALA A 233 -2.82 16.34 0.54
N GLN A 234 -2.04 17.26 1.07
CA GLN A 234 -2.49 18.37 1.91
C GLN A 234 -1.79 19.67 1.51
N THR A 235 -2.47 20.78 1.72
CA THR A 235 -1.91 22.14 1.65
C THR A 235 -2.59 23.02 2.71
N LEU A 236 -2.18 24.28 2.80
CA LEU A 236 -2.85 25.27 3.64
C LEU A 236 -3.71 26.19 2.78
N PHE A 237 -4.96 26.41 3.19
CA PHE A 237 -5.86 27.40 2.63
C PHE A 237 -6.29 28.32 3.78
N LYS A 238 -5.85 29.59 3.74
CA LYS A 238 -6.11 30.58 4.80
C LYS A 238 -5.76 30.08 6.20
N GLY A 239 -4.62 29.39 6.33
CA GLY A 239 -4.13 28.81 7.59
C GLY A 239 -4.74 27.47 7.99
N GLU A 240 -5.76 26.97 7.27
CA GLU A 240 -6.39 25.67 7.55
C GLU A 240 -5.91 24.58 6.59
N VAL A 241 -5.84 23.33 7.07
CA VAL A 241 -5.44 22.18 6.24
C VAL A 241 -6.52 21.88 5.21
N LEU A 242 -6.18 22.03 3.93
CA LEU A 242 -6.99 21.59 2.80
C LEU A 242 -6.42 20.28 2.24
N ARG A 243 -7.21 19.20 2.28
CA ARG A 243 -6.87 17.95 1.60
C ARG A 243 -7.21 18.01 0.13
N ILE A 244 -6.34 17.48 -0.71
CA ILE A 244 -6.50 17.38 -2.16
C ILE A 244 -6.61 15.90 -2.52
N TRP A 245 -7.78 15.50 -3.01
CA TRP A 245 -8.09 14.10 -3.30
C TRP A 245 -7.83 13.77 -4.77
N ARG A 246 -8.20 14.66 -5.67
CA ARG A 246 -8.02 14.50 -7.12
C ARG A 246 -7.66 15.82 -7.78
N CYS A 247 -6.85 15.71 -8.80
CA CYS A 247 -6.45 16.80 -9.66
C CYS A 247 -6.43 16.36 -11.12
N ALA A 248 -6.27 17.32 -12.02
CA ALA A 248 -5.95 17.11 -13.42
C ALA A 248 -4.83 18.03 -13.85
N LEU A 249 -3.97 17.52 -14.75
CA LEU A 249 -3.02 18.35 -15.48
C LEU A 249 -3.79 19.23 -16.46
N THR A 250 -3.33 20.48 -16.59
CA THR A 250 -3.83 21.40 -17.60
C THR A 250 -2.75 21.64 -18.66
N HIS A 251 -3.15 22.12 -19.84
CA HIS A 251 -2.23 22.59 -20.87
C HIS A 251 -1.85 24.08 -20.70
N GLN A 252 -2.25 24.70 -19.58
CA GLN A 252 -2.03 26.12 -19.34
C GLN A 252 -0.66 26.36 -18.71
N ALA A 253 -0.03 27.45 -19.14
CA ALA A 253 1.11 28.03 -18.44
C ALA A 253 0.61 29.15 -17.51
N SER A 254 1.33 29.37 -16.42
CA SER A 254 1.10 30.50 -15.52
C SER A 254 2.42 31.16 -15.18
N GLN A 255 2.40 32.49 -15.09
CA GLN A 255 3.50 33.31 -14.58
C GLN A 255 3.26 33.74 -13.12
N ALA A 256 2.14 33.31 -12.52
CA ALA A 256 1.86 33.58 -11.12
C ALA A 256 2.80 32.78 -10.22
N ALA A 257 3.02 33.29 -9.01
CA ALA A 257 3.84 32.59 -8.03
C ALA A 257 3.25 31.19 -7.69
N PRO A 258 4.08 30.16 -7.48
CA PRO A 258 3.61 28.83 -7.08
C PRO A 258 2.67 28.88 -5.86
N GLY A 259 1.57 28.13 -5.92
CA GLY A 259 0.51 28.11 -4.92
C GLY A 259 -0.63 29.11 -5.18
N THR A 260 -0.46 30.07 -6.10
CA THR A 260 -1.50 31.06 -6.40
C THR A 260 -2.74 30.40 -7.00
N LEU A 261 -3.91 30.64 -6.40
CA LEU A 261 -5.20 30.19 -6.90
C LEU A 261 -5.71 31.05 -8.06
N SER A 262 -6.32 30.40 -9.04
CA SER A 262 -7.06 30.99 -10.16
C SER A 262 -8.44 30.34 -10.26
N CYS A 263 -9.43 31.12 -10.70
CA CYS A 263 -10.80 30.67 -10.93
C CYS A 263 -11.26 30.85 -12.39
N GLN A 264 -10.31 30.89 -13.33
CA GLN A 264 -10.61 31.02 -14.75
C GLN A 264 -11.49 29.85 -15.22
N GLU A 265 -12.47 30.15 -16.10
CA GLU A 265 -13.41 29.17 -16.65
C GLU A 265 -14.17 28.36 -15.57
N HIS A 266 -14.40 28.97 -14.40
CA HIS A 266 -15.02 28.32 -13.24
C HIS A 266 -14.24 27.11 -12.69
N ALA A 267 -12.97 26.97 -13.02
CA ALA A 267 -12.12 25.90 -12.51
C ALA A 267 -11.22 26.35 -11.36
N LEU A 268 -11.05 25.49 -10.35
CA LEU A 268 -10.13 25.74 -9.25
C LEU A 268 -8.72 25.33 -9.66
N ASP A 269 -7.95 26.27 -10.20
CA ASP A 269 -6.62 26.04 -10.74
C ASP A 269 -5.54 26.63 -9.82
N VAL A 270 -4.39 25.98 -9.75
CA VAL A 270 -3.25 26.41 -8.93
C VAL A 270 -2.00 26.51 -9.80
N ALA A 271 -1.35 27.67 -9.75
CA ALA A 271 -0.03 27.83 -10.34
C ALA A 271 0.99 26.96 -9.58
N THR A 272 1.85 26.26 -10.30
CA THR A 272 2.90 25.41 -9.72
C THR A 272 4.29 25.93 -10.13
N GLY A 273 5.37 25.28 -9.72
CA GLY A 273 6.72 25.64 -10.20
C GLY A 273 6.88 25.49 -11.72
N CYS A 274 6.10 24.58 -12.33
CA CYS A 274 6.00 24.46 -13.78
C CYS A 274 4.64 23.90 -14.19
N GLY A 275 3.86 24.72 -14.90
CA GLY A 275 2.50 24.40 -15.34
C GLY A 275 1.44 24.75 -14.28
N VAL A 276 0.19 24.39 -14.60
CA VAL A 276 -0.98 24.65 -13.76
C VAL A 276 -1.69 23.33 -13.44
N LEU A 277 -2.08 23.17 -12.18
CA LEU A 277 -2.80 22.00 -11.69
C LEU A 277 -4.24 22.35 -11.34
N ARG A 278 -5.20 21.63 -11.91
CA ARG A 278 -6.63 21.78 -11.61
C ARG A 278 -7.02 20.90 -10.43
N LEU A 279 -7.61 21.48 -9.39
CA LEU A 279 -8.11 20.74 -8.24
C LEU A 279 -9.55 20.30 -8.51
N LEU A 280 -9.75 18.99 -8.61
CA LEU A 280 -11.06 18.42 -8.93
C LEU A 280 -11.85 18.14 -7.66
N ASP A 281 -11.19 17.59 -6.64
CA ASP A 281 -11.83 17.21 -5.38
C ASP A 281 -10.98 17.65 -4.18
N VAL A 282 -11.57 18.41 -3.28
CA VAL A 282 -10.90 18.95 -2.08
C VAL A 282 -11.74 18.74 -0.82
N GLN A 283 -11.12 18.85 0.34
CA GLN A 283 -11.79 18.68 1.63
C GLN A 283 -11.13 19.52 2.73
N LEU A 284 -11.91 20.44 3.32
CA LEU A 284 -11.55 21.18 4.53
C LEU A 284 -11.71 20.31 5.80
N PRO A 285 -11.08 20.68 6.93
CA PRO A 285 -11.18 19.94 8.18
C PRO A 285 -12.65 19.85 8.63
N GLY A 286 -13.08 18.65 9.03
CA GLY A 286 -14.47 18.40 9.46
C GLY A 286 -15.53 18.41 8.34
N GLY A 287 -15.18 18.87 7.13
CA GLY A 287 -16.08 18.97 5.98
C GLY A 287 -16.22 17.68 5.16
N LYS A 288 -17.20 17.68 4.26
CA LYS A 288 -17.33 16.67 3.20
C LYS A 288 -16.27 16.91 2.11
N ARG A 289 -15.91 15.85 1.38
CA ARG A 289 -15.20 15.99 0.10
C ARG A 289 -16.17 16.63 -0.90
N ILE A 290 -15.73 17.70 -1.55
CA ILE A 290 -16.52 18.48 -2.51
C ILE A 290 -15.70 18.72 -3.79
N SER A 291 -16.40 19.08 -4.86
CA SER A 291 -15.75 19.42 -6.13
C SER A 291 -15.01 20.77 -6.03
N GLY A 292 -14.03 20.99 -6.92
CA GLY A 292 -13.36 22.30 -7.05
C GLY A 292 -14.35 23.43 -7.36
N GLN A 293 -15.40 23.14 -8.14
CA GLN A 293 -16.47 24.09 -8.46
C GLN A 293 -17.28 24.48 -7.21
N ASP A 294 -17.72 23.49 -6.42
CA ASP A 294 -18.46 23.75 -5.19
C ASP A 294 -17.60 24.51 -4.18
N PHE A 295 -16.30 24.21 -4.15
CA PHE A 295 -15.35 24.95 -3.33
C PHE A 295 -15.29 26.44 -3.74
N LEU A 296 -15.25 26.75 -5.04
CA LEU A 296 -15.30 28.13 -5.55
C LEU A 296 -16.62 28.83 -5.24
N ASN A 297 -17.74 28.13 -5.32
CA ASN A 297 -19.06 28.69 -5.00
C ASN A 297 -19.18 29.07 -3.52
N ALA A 298 -18.47 28.35 -2.64
CA ALA A 298 -18.51 28.56 -1.20
C ALA A 298 -17.39 29.48 -0.67
N HIS A 299 -16.31 29.73 -1.43
CA HIS A 299 -15.13 30.44 -0.92
C HIS A 299 -14.52 31.41 -1.94
N THR A 300 -14.19 32.62 -1.48
CA THR A 300 -13.40 33.58 -2.26
C THR A 300 -11.93 33.14 -2.33
N VAL A 301 -11.43 32.95 -3.54
CA VAL A 301 -10.06 32.49 -3.85
C VAL A 301 -9.17 33.56 -4.50
N HIS A 302 -9.70 34.72 -4.86
CA HIS A 302 -8.93 35.78 -5.51
C HIS A 302 -7.78 36.26 -4.61
N GLY A 303 -6.54 36.23 -5.14
CA GLY A 303 -5.34 36.64 -4.40
C GLY A 303 -4.89 35.67 -3.30
N VAL A 304 -5.50 34.49 -3.22
CA VAL A 304 -5.10 33.46 -2.24
C VAL A 304 -3.92 32.67 -2.79
N VAL A 305 -2.93 32.43 -1.93
CA VAL A 305 -1.80 31.53 -2.19
C VAL A 305 -1.94 30.34 -1.23
N LEU A 306 -1.87 29.12 -1.77
CA LEU A 306 -1.89 27.89 -0.99
C LEU A 306 -0.52 27.59 -0.39
N GLY A 307 -0.51 27.01 0.81
CA GLY A 307 0.72 26.63 1.53
C GLY A 307 1.37 27.75 2.33
N SER A 308 0.82 28.97 2.29
CA SER A 308 1.13 30.09 3.21
C SER A 308 0.27 30.08 4.46
#